data_AF-A0A6M2CS50-F1
#
_entry.id   AF-A0A6M2CS50-F1
#
_cell.length_a   1.000
_cell.length_b   1.000
_cell.length_c   1.000
_cell.angle_alpha   90.00
_cell.angle_beta   90.00
_cell.angle_gamma   90.00
#
_symmetry.space_group_name_H-M   'P 1'
#
loop_
_entity.id
_entity.type
_entity.pdbx_description
1 polymer ?
#
loop_
_entity_poly.entity_id
_entity_poly.type
_entity_poly.pdbx_seq_one_letter_code
_entity_poly.pdbx_strand_id
1 'polypeptide(L)'
;MTTLKMKLKELEEIEKEVASALQSAGQACLELSREKPSMKQVESNTSSFLTTLQNVEAALTKHILYLTQVSTVQPHEGSSYAAQKVFHMALHRLEHARSRMNELERLRHQQEQPQQPPPMQQQMQQPQQEQDS
;
A
#
# COMPACT_ATOMS: atom_id res chain seq x y z
N MET A 1 -6.42 -3.58 0.29
CA MET A 1 -7.85 -3.99 0.37
C MET A 1 -8.06 -5.27 1.18
N THR A 2 -7.11 -6.21 1.20
CA THR A 2 -7.20 -7.50 1.93
C THR A 2 -7.23 -7.35 3.46
N THR A 3 -6.45 -6.41 4.02
CA THR A 3 -6.34 -6.21 5.48
C THR A 3 -7.64 -5.74 6.13
N LEU A 4 -8.41 -4.86 5.47
CA LEU A 4 -9.69 -4.40 6.00
C LEU A 4 -10.72 -5.53 6.06
N LYS A 5 -10.77 -6.38 5.02
CA LYS A 5 -11.66 -7.54 4.99
C LYS A 5 -11.32 -8.54 6.10
N MET A 6 -10.03 -8.77 6.37
CA MET A 6 -9.60 -9.60 7.51
C MET A 6 -10.02 -8.99 8.85
N LYS A 7 -9.87 -7.68 9.03
CA LYS A 7 -10.28 -6.97 10.25
C LYS A 7 -11.79 -6.99 10.49
N LEU A 8 -12.59 -6.88 9.43
CA LEU A 8 -14.04 -7.04 9.52
C LEU A 8 -14.42 -8.47 9.90
N LYS A 9 -13.77 -9.47 9.31
CA LYS A 9 -13.97 -10.87 9.69
C LYS A 9 -13.60 -11.14 11.16
N GLU A 10 -12.51 -10.56 11.65
CA GLU A 10 -12.13 -10.65 13.08
C GLU A 10 -13.25 -10.07 13.99
N LEU A 11 -13.86 -8.95 13.61
CA LEU A 11 -15.01 -8.38 14.33
C LEU A 11 -16.26 -9.27 14.29
N GLU A 12 -16.55 -9.91 13.15
CA GLU A 12 -17.64 -10.89 13.05
C GLU A 12 -17.42 -12.10 13.96
N GLU A 13 -16.17 -12.57 14.10
CA GLU A 13 -15.86 -13.65 15.04
C GLU A 13 -15.99 -13.20 16.50
N ILE A 14 -15.58 -11.96 16.84
CA ILE A 14 -15.80 -11.38 18.17
C ILE A 14 -17.29 -11.32 18.50
N GLU A 15 -18.15 -10.95 17.54
CA GLU A 15 -19.61 -10.94 17.74
C GLU A 15 -20.17 -12.33 18.06
N LYS A 16 -19.67 -13.38 17.39
CA LYS A 16 -20.03 -14.76 17.71
C LYS A 16 -19.57 -15.17 19.10
N GLU A 17 -18.36 -14.76 19.51
CA GLU A 17 -17.86 -15.02 20.86
C GLU A 17 -18.71 -14.32 21.93
N VAL A 18 -19.18 -13.09 21.68
CA VAL A 18 -20.13 -12.39 22.56
C VAL A 18 -21.44 -13.18 22.68
N ALA A 19 -22.00 -13.65 21.56
CA ALA A 19 -23.21 -14.47 21.59
C ALA A 19 -23.00 -15.77 22.39
N SER A 20 -21.84 -16.42 22.23
CA SER A 20 -21.46 -17.60 23.00
C SER A 20 -21.33 -17.32 24.50
N ALA A 21 -20.73 -16.18 24.88
CA ALA A 21 -20.62 -15.79 26.28
C ALA A 21 -22.01 -15.60 26.91
N LEU A 22 -22.90 -14.88 26.21
CA LEU A 22 -24.28 -14.69 26.66
C LEU A 22 -25.03 -16.02 26.79
N GLN A 23 -24.81 -16.96 25.85
CA GLN A 23 -25.37 -18.29 25.94
C GLN A 23 -24.88 -19.04 27.18
N SER A 24 -23.58 -19.04 27.46
CA SER A 24 -23.02 -19.68 28.67
C SER A 24 -23.58 -19.07 29.95
N ALA A 25 -23.71 -17.74 30.03
CA ALA A 25 -24.35 -17.06 31.15
C ALA A 25 -25.83 -17.47 31.30
N GLY A 26 -26.58 -17.49 30.19
CA GLY A 26 -27.98 -17.92 30.16
C GLY A 26 -28.17 -19.37 30.64
N GLN A 27 -27.27 -20.28 30.25
CA GLN A 27 -27.27 -21.67 30.72
C GLN A 27 -26.98 -21.78 32.22
N ALA A 28 -26.08 -20.97 32.76
CA ALA A 28 -25.83 -20.91 34.20
C ALA A 28 -27.08 -20.45 34.97
N CYS A 29 -27.75 -19.38 34.51
CA CYS A 29 -29.00 -18.90 35.10
C CYS A 29 -30.13 -19.92 35.00
N LEU A 30 -30.27 -20.60 33.85
CA LEU A 30 -31.29 -21.62 33.65
C LEU A 30 -31.07 -22.81 34.59
N GLU A 31 -29.82 -23.25 34.78
CA GLU A 31 -29.48 -24.32 35.72
C GLU A 31 -29.83 -23.92 37.17
N LEU A 32 -29.52 -22.69 37.57
CA LEU A 32 -29.86 -22.15 38.88
C LEU A 32 -31.37 -22.05 39.12
N SER A 33 -32.18 -21.93 38.07
CA SER A 33 -33.64 -21.85 38.17
C SER A 33 -34.34 -23.20 38.42
N ARG A 34 -33.61 -24.32 38.36
CA ARG A 34 -34.17 -25.66 38.59
C ARG A 34 -34.44 -25.91 40.08
N GLU A 35 -35.40 -26.78 40.37
CA GLU A 35 -35.69 -27.21 41.76
C GLU A 35 -34.47 -27.83 42.46
N LYS A 36 -33.60 -28.51 41.70
CA LYS A 36 -32.33 -29.08 42.17
C LYS A 36 -31.20 -28.71 41.22
N PRO A 37 -30.56 -27.55 41.40
CA PRO A 37 -29.47 -27.09 40.54
C PRO A 37 -28.23 -27.98 40.65
N SER A 38 -27.58 -28.26 39.52
CA SER A 38 -26.26 -28.87 39.51
C SER A 38 -25.16 -27.80 39.62
N MET A 39 -24.61 -27.61 40.81
CA MET A 39 -23.56 -26.60 41.05
C MET A 39 -22.34 -26.80 40.14
N LYS A 40 -21.98 -28.05 39.82
CA LYS A 40 -20.91 -28.35 38.87
C LYS A 40 -21.18 -27.79 37.47
N GLN A 41 -22.43 -27.85 37.01
CA GLN A 41 -22.81 -27.28 35.70
C GLN A 41 -22.84 -25.75 35.75
N VAL A 42 -23.34 -25.17 36.85
CA VAL A 42 -23.30 -23.72 37.08
C VAL A 42 -21.87 -23.19 37.03
N GLU A 43 -20.95 -23.82 37.74
CA GLU A 43 -19.52 -23.46 37.76
C GLU A 43 -18.89 -23.60 36.37
N SER A 44 -19.16 -24.70 35.66
CA SER A 44 -18.65 -24.91 34.30
C SER A 44 -19.13 -23.84 33.32
N ASN A 45 -20.42 -23.50 33.37
CA ASN A 45 -21.02 -22.49 32.50
C ASN A 45 -20.51 -21.08 32.84
N THR A 46 -20.37 -20.78 34.13
CA THR A 46 -19.83 -19.49 34.61
C THR A 46 -18.36 -19.32 34.25
N SER A 47 -17.56 -20.39 34.37
CA SER A 47 -16.16 -20.40 33.94
C SER A 47 -16.03 -20.17 32.44
N SER A 48 -16.90 -20.83 31.64
CA SER A 48 -16.92 -20.64 30.19
C SER A 48 -17.28 -19.20 29.82
N PHE A 49 -18.29 -18.62 30.46
CA PHE A 49 -18.65 -17.22 30.32
C PHE A 49 -17.46 -16.29 30.61
N LEU A 50 -16.78 -16.48 31.75
CA LEU A 50 -15.66 -15.64 32.16
C LEU A 50 -14.51 -15.72 31.16
N THR A 51 -14.11 -16.93 30.74
CA THR A 51 -13.02 -17.12 29.78
C THR A 51 -13.36 -16.51 28.42
N THR A 52 -14.58 -16.72 27.90
CA THR A 52 -14.98 -16.13 26.62
C THR A 52 -15.04 -14.60 26.72
N LEU A 53 -15.52 -14.05 27.83
CA LEU A 53 -15.58 -12.60 28.03
C LEU A 53 -14.18 -11.96 28.07
N GLN A 54 -13.22 -12.61 28.75
CA GLN A 54 -11.82 -12.17 28.76
C GLN A 54 -11.20 -12.16 27.36
N ASN A 55 -11.50 -13.18 26.54
CA ASN A 55 -11.02 -13.24 25.16
C ASN A 55 -11.61 -12.10 24.31
N VAL A 56 -12.92 -11.86 24.43
CA VAL A 56 -13.62 -10.75 23.76
C VAL A 56 -12.99 -9.41 24.16
N GLU A 57 -12.75 -9.17 25.45
CA GLU A 57 -12.14 -7.93 25.95
C GLU A 57 -10.73 -7.72 25.37
N ALA A 58 -9.89 -8.76 25.39
CA ALA A 58 -8.54 -8.71 24.84
C ALA A 58 -8.56 -8.42 23.33
N ALA A 59 -9.47 -9.07 22.58
CA ALA A 59 -9.61 -8.87 21.14
C ALA A 59 -10.09 -7.46 20.81
N LEU A 60 -11.12 -6.95 21.50
CA LEU A 60 -11.62 -5.59 21.30
C LEU A 60 -10.55 -4.55 21.66
N THR A 61 -9.80 -4.74 22.74
CA THR A 61 -8.68 -3.87 23.11
C THR A 61 -7.66 -3.78 22.00
N LYS A 62 -7.27 -4.91 21.39
CA LYS A 62 -6.37 -4.93 20.23
C LYS A 62 -6.93 -4.15 19.05
N HIS A 63 -8.24 -4.23 18.78
CA HIS A 63 -8.88 -3.46 17.72
C HIS A 63 -8.90 -1.95 18.02
N ILE A 64 -9.18 -1.55 19.27
CA ILE A 64 -9.12 -0.15 19.71
C ILE A 64 -7.72 0.41 19.55
N LEU A 65 -6.69 -0.33 19.99
CA LEU A 65 -5.29 0.07 19.82
C LEU A 65 -4.92 0.20 18.33
N TYR A 66 -5.37 -0.75 17.49
CA TYR A 66 -5.16 -0.66 16.05
C TYR A 66 -5.82 0.57 15.44
N LEU A 67 -7.10 0.81 15.73
CA LEU A 67 -7.83 1.99 15.26
C LEU A 67 -7.14 3.27 15.72
N THR A 68 -6.66 3.31 16.96
CA THR A 68 -5.89 4.44 17.51
C THR A 68 -4.62 4.66 16.68
N GLN A 69 -3.84 3.60 16.41
CA GLN A 69 -2.62 3.67 15.62
C GLN A 69 -2.87 4.15 14.18
N VAL A 70 -3.90 3.63 13.50
CA VAL A 70 -4.19 4.02 12.11
C VAL A 70 -4.89 5.37 12.00
N SER A 71 -5.53 5.85 13.08
CA SER A 71 -6.22 7.15 13.10
C SER A 71 -5.33 8.30 13.58
N THR A 72 -4.21 8.01 14.25
CA THR A 72 -3.29 9.03 14.81
C THR A 72 -2.02 9.24 13.97
N VAL A 73 -1.62 8.29 13.13
CA VAL A 73 -0.47 8.47 12.22
C VAL A 73 -0.96 9.00 10.88
N GLN A 74 -0.38 10.10 10.40
CA GLN A 74 -0.72 10.66 9.10
C GLN A 74 -0.74 9.58 7.98
N PRO A 75 -1.72 9.62 7.06
CA PRO A 75 -2.22 8.50 6.23
C PRO A 75 -1.25 7.81 5.25
N HIS A 76 0.04 8.14 5.26
CA HIS A 76 0.98 7.85 4.19
C HIS A 76 2.11 6.85 4.49
N GLU A 77 2.35 6.43 5.73
CA GLU A 77 3.50 5.53 6.03
C GLU A 77 3.10 4.07 6.31
N GLY A 78 1.82 3.79 6.56
CA GLY A 78 1.33 2.44 6.88
C GLY A 78 0.31 1.85 5.90
N SER A 79 -0.02 2.55 4.80
CA SER A 79 -1.08 2.18 3.87
C SER A 79 -0.54 1.79 2.49
N SER A 80 -1.37 1.12 1.67
CA SER A 80 -1.04 0.82 0.25
C SER A 80 -0.58 2.05 -0.55
N TYR A 81 -0.89 3.26 -0.08
CA TYR A 81 -0.40 4.51 -0.64
C TYR A 81 1.13 4.64 -0.59
N ALA A 82 1.79 4.16 0.47
CA ALA A 82 3.27 4.18 0.55
C ALA A 82 3.89 3.36 -0.59
N ALA A 83 3.39 2.12 -0.78
CA ALA A 83 3.84 1.24 -1.86
C ALA A 83 3.49 1.80 -3.24
N GLN A 84 2.29 2.38 -3.42
CA GLN A 84 1.89 3.03 -4.68
C GLN A 84 2.77 4.25 -4.98
N LYS A 85 3.06 5.10 -3.99
CA LYS A 85 3.95 6.25 -4.15
C LYS A 85 5.35 5.80 -4.58
N VAL A 86 5.91 4.80 -3.91
CA VAL A 86 7.23 4.24 -4.28
C VAL A 86 7.21 3.71 -5.71
N PHE A 87 6.14 3.00 -6.11
CA PHE A 87 5.96 2.52 -7.48
C PHE A 87 5.85 3.67 -8.50
N HIS A 88 5.02 4.68 -8.22
CA HIS A 88 4.90 5.87 -9.07
C HIS A 88 6.23 6.62 -9.20
N MET A 89 6.98 6.75 -8.11
CA MET A 89 8.32 7.32 -8.14
C MET A 89 9.29 6.48 -8.98
N ALA A 90 9.20 5.15 -8.90
CA ALA A 90 10.01 4.26 -9.74
C ALA A 90 9.67 4.40 -11.22
N LEU A 91 8.38 4.50 -11.58
CA LEU A 91 7.95 4.76 -12.96
C LEU A 91 8.47 6.11 -13.48
N HIS A 92 8.34 7.17 -12.68
CA HIS A 92 8.83 8.50 -13.06
C HIS A 92 10.36 8.50 -13.27
N ARG A 93 11.10 7.77 -12.44
CA ARG A 93 12.55 7.58 -12.59
C ARG A 93 12.90 6.79 -13.84
N LEU A 94 12.14 5.74 -14.16
CA LEU A 94 12.31 4.94 -15.36
C LEU A 94 12.08 5.77 -16.63
N GLU A 95 11.01 6.56 -16.67
CA GLU A 95 10.68 7.42 -17.79
C GLU A 95 11.74 8.52 -18.01
N HIS A 96 12.26 9.08 -16.93
CA HIS A 96 13.40 10.01 -16.99
C HIS A 96 14.65 9.33 -17.56
N ALA A 97 14.99 8.13 -17.11
CA ALA A 97 16.12 7.37 -17.65
C ALA A 97 15.94 7.05 -19.14
N ARG A 98 14.74 6.66 -19.57
CA ARG A 98 14.41 6.42 -20.98
C ARG A 98 14.58 7.68 -21.83
N SER A 99 14.11 8.82 -21.35
CA SER A 99 14.27 10.11 -22.02
C SER A 99 15.75 10.46 -22.22
N ARG A 100 16.58 10.27 -21.18
CA ARG A 100 18.04 10.48 -21.27
C ARG A 100 18.70 9.54 -22.28
N MET A 101 18.26 8.29 -22.35
CA MET A 101 18.82 7.31 -23.29
C MET A 101 18.49 7.69 -24.74
N ASN A 102 17.25 8.09 -25.02
CA ASN A 102 16.84 8.56 -26.34
C ASN A 102 17.59 9.83 -26.76
N GLU A 103 17.87 10.74 -25.81
CA GLU A 103 18.72 11.91 -26.07
C GLU A 103 20.14 11.51 -26.48
N LEU A 104 20.77 10.58 -25.75
CA LEU A 104 22.09 10.05 -26.09
C LEU A 104 22.11 9.32 -27.44
N GLU A 105 21.07 8.57 -27.77
CA GLU A 105 20.92 7.90 -29.06
C GLU A 105 20.83 8.92 -30.20
N ARG A 106 20.10 10.02 -30.02
CA ARG A 106 20.06 11.12 -31.00
C ARG A 106 21.43 11.79 -31.19
N LEU A 107 22.15 12.02 -30.10
CA LEU A 107 23.50 12.61 -30.14
C LEU A 107 24.50 11.68 -30.86
N ARG A 108 24.41 10.36 -30.63
CA ARG A 108 25.21 9.39 -31.41
C ARG A 108 24.91 9.48 -32.90
N HIS A 109 23.64 9.46 -33.30
CA HIS A 109 23.27 9.53 -34.71
C HIS A 109 23.69 10.85 -35.38
N GLN A 110 23.75 11.96 -34.63
CA GLN A 110 24.30 13.22 -35.13
C GLN A 110 25.82 13.18 -35.30
N GLN A 111 26.55 12.46 -34.44
CA GLN A 111 27.99 12.24 -34.62
C GLN A 111 28.30 11.27 -35.77
N GLU A 112 27.38 10.35 -36.08
CA GLU A 112 27.49 9.41 -37.20
C GLU A 112 27.13 10.04 -38.56
N GLN A 113 26.65 11.29 -38.60
CA GLN A 113 26.52 12.04 -39.86
C GLN A 113 27.92 12.50 -40.34
N PRO A 114 28.39 12.06 -41.51
CA PRO A 114 29.65 12.56 -42.04
C PRO A 114 29.51 14.05 -42.34
N GLN A 115 30.38 14.86 -41.73
CA GLN A 115 30.58 16.25 -42.14
C GLN A 115 30.93 16.23 -43.63
N GLN A 116 29.97 16.60 -44.48
CA GLN A 116 30.27 16.88 -45.88
C GLN A 116 31.25 18.05 -45.89
N PRO A 117 32.44 17.91 -46.50
CA PRO A 117 33.38 19.02 -46.59
C PRO A 117 32.71 20.17 -47.35
N PRO A 118 32.93 21.44 -46.95
CA PRO A 118 32.31 22.58 -47.60
C PRO A 118 32.71 22.62 -49.09
N PRO A 119 31.80 23.03 -49.99
CA PRO A 119 32.11 23.14 -51.41
C PRO A 119 33.23 24.17 -51.59
N MET A 120 34.37 23.70 -52.10
CA MET A 120 35.51 24.53 -52.48
C MET A 120 35.04 25.49 -53.59
N GLN A 121 34.82 26.76 -53.24
CA GLN A 121 34.59 27.80 -54.25
C GLN A 121 35.89 27.99 -55.03
N GLN A 122 35.91 27.48 -56.25
CA GLN A 122 36.96 27.70 -57.23
C GLN A 122 36.85 29.15 -57.71
N GLN A 123 37.66 30.04 -57.12
CA GLN A 123 37.76 31.43 -57.52
C GLN A 123 38.48 31.49 -58.88
N MET A 124 37.70 31.61 -59.95
CA MET A 124 38.20 31.78 -61.31
C MET A 124 38.80 33.19 -61.45
N GLN A 125 40.10 33.22 -61.71
CA GLN A 125 40.89 34.43 -61.87
C GLN A 125 40.68 34.98 -63.29
N GLN A 126 40.19 36.22 -63.42
CA GLN A 126 40.18 36.96 -64.68
C GLN A 126 41.04 38.23 -64.52
N PRO A 127 42.08 38.43 -65.35
CA PRO A 127 42.74 39.71 -65.48
C PRO A 127 41.99 40.55 -66.51
N GLN A 128 41.44 41.70 -66.10
CA GLN A 128 40.98 42.71 -67.04
C GLN A 128 42.06 43.77 -67.19
N GLN A 129 42.76 43.71 -68.32
CA GLN A 129 43.54 44.80 -68.86
C GLN A 129 42.57 45.92 -69.22
N GLU A 130 42.81 47.11 -68.67
CA GLU A 130 42.32 48.35 -69.26
C GLU A 130 43.52 49.20 -69.64
N GLN A 131 43.59 49.43 -70.94
CA GLN A 131 44.64 50.05 -71.71
C GLN A 131 44.25 51.53 -71.85
N ASP A 132 45.03 52.43 -71.28
CA ASP A 132 44.93 53.86 -71.53
C ASP A 132 46.12 54.29 -72.39
N SER A 133 45.80 55.08 -73.43
CA SER A 133 46.64 55.73 -74.45
C SER A 133 47.07 54.92 -75.68
#